data_AF-A0A819NH93-F1
#
_entry.id   AF-A0A819NH93-F1
#
_cell.length_a   1.000
_cell.length_b   1.000
_cell.length_c   1.000
_cell.angle_alpha   90.00
_cell.angle_beta   90.00
_cell.angle_gamma   90.00
#
_symmetry.space_group_name_H-M   'P 1'
#
loop_
_entity.id
_entity.type
_entity.pdbx_description
1 polymer ?
#
loop_
_entity_poly.entity_id
_entity_poly.type
_entity_poly.pdbx_seq_one_letter_code
_entity_poly.pdbx_strand_id
1 'polypeptide(L)'
;SGKLSNYFHFCEPIHLPKKGLIHRSALDKSLHFLDTIDEDIPKGMFINSEFHIYISDTSIMLGWSVQFERGSGLVQIRSLKWPGMAFFHIPETNRYGSLYCGVGEENKDLAFML
;
A
#
# COMPACT_ATOMS: atom_id res chain seq x y z
N SER A 1 -7.37 0.37 12.68
CA SER A 1 -7.82 1.01 11.43
C SER A 1 -6.75 1.06 10.34
N GLY A 2 -5.47 1.26 10.64
CA GLY A 2 -4.44 1.46 9.59
C GLY A 2 -3.74 0.21 9.05
N LYS A 3 -4.48 -0.87 8.73
CA LYS A 3 -3.90 -1.97 7.93
C LYS A 3 -3.87 -1.55 6.45
N LEU A 4 -2.78 -1.83 5.74
CA LEU A 4 -2.66 -1.53 4.30
C LEU A 4 -3.74 -2.21 3.45
N SER A 5 -4.21 -3.39 3.88
CA SER A 5 -5.32 -4.12 3.25
C SER A 5 -6.64 -3.36 3.17
N ASN A 6 -6.81 -2.27 3.94
CA ASN A 6 -8.05 -1.50 3.97
C ASN A 6 -8.09 -0.39 2.91
N TYR A 7 -7.00 -0.18 2.18
CA TYR A 7 -6.90 0.87 1.17
C TYR A 7 -6.76 0.26 -0.21
N PHE A 8 -7.42 0.89 -1.18
CA PHE A 8 -7.56 0.40 -2.53
C PHE A 8 -7.10 1.46 -3.52
N HIS A 9 -6.57 1.00 -4.66
CA HIS A 9 -6.27 1.87 -5.78
C HIS A 9 -7.55 2.30 -6.48
N PHE A 10 -7.73 3.61 -6.70
CA PHE A 10 -8.83 4.16 -7.50
C PHE A 10 -8.53 4.09 -9.00
N CYS A 11 -8.14 2.90 -9.47
CA CYS A 11 -7.79 2.61 -10.85
C CYS A 11 -8.35 1.24 -11.25
N GLU A 12 -8.35 0.93 -12.54
CA GLU A 12 -8.68 -0.43 -12.99
C GLU A 12 -7.73 -1.46 -12.34
N PRO A 13 -8.26 -2.58 -11.83
CA PRO A 13 -7.45 -3.57 -11.15
C PRO A 13 -6.53 -4.30 -12.13
N ILE A 14 -5.24 -4.31 -11.84
CA ILE A 14 -4.18 -4.91 -12.66
C ILE A 14 -3.97 -6.38 -12.26
N HIS A 15 -4.13 -6.71 -10.98
CA HIS A 15 -3.85 -8.02 -10.41
C HIS A 15 -5.08 -8.92 -10.40
N LEU A 16 -6.28 -8.37 -10.20
CA LEU A 16 -7.54 -9.12 -10.20
C LEU A 16 -7.72 -10.05 -11.42
N PRO A 17 -7.41 -9.63 -12.67
CA PRO A 17 -7.54 -10.50 -13.85
C PRO A 17 -6.52 -11.64 -13.88
N LYS A 18 -5.36 -11.44 -13.24
CA LYS A 18 -4.23 -12.39 -13.21
C LYS A 18 -4.39 -13.47 -12.13
N LYS A 19 -5.35 -13.32 -11.21
CA LYS A 19 -5.62 -14.29 -10.14
C LYS A 19 -6.21 -15.59 -10.74
N GLY A 20 -5.84 -16.74 -10.15
CA GLY A 20 -6.30 -18.06 -10.60
C GLY A 20 -7.81 -18.26 -10.41
N LEU A 21 -8.40 -19.22 -11.13
CA LEU A 21 -9.85 -19.48 -11.14
C LEU A 21 -10.44 -19.78 -9.76
N ILE A 22 -9.74 -20.58 -8.96
CA ILE A 22 -10.16 -20.93 -7.60
C ILE A 22 -10.23 -19.67 -6.74
N HIS A 23 -9.19 -18.84 -6.78
CA HIS A 23 -9.15 -17.58 -6.04
C HIS A 23 -10.29 -16.65 -6.47
N ARG A 24 -10.54 -16.53 -7.78
CA ARG A 24 -11.61 -15.70 -8.32
C ARG A 24 -13.01 -16.19 -7.96
N SER A 25 -13.21 -17.50 -7.80
CA SER A 25 -14.50 -18.06 -7.37
C SER A 25 -14.86 -17.71 -5.92
N ALA A 26 -13.86 -17.41 -5.08
CA ALA A 26 -14.04 -16.99 -3.71
C ALA A 26 -14.22 -15.46 -3.55
N LEU A 27 -14.08 -14.67 -4.64
CA LEU A 27 -14.20 -13.22 -4.58
C LEU A 27 -15.66 -12.78 -4.71
N ASP A 28 -16.09 -11.91 -3.80
CA ASP A 28 -17.32 -11.15 -3.95
C ASP A 28 -17.09 -9.96 -4.90
N LYS A 29 -17.79 -9.93 -6.04
CA LYS A 29 -17.65 -8.86 -7.04
C LYS A 29 -18.08 -7.49 -6.52
N SER A 30 -18.96 -7.42 -5.52
CA SER A 30 -19.44 -6.16 -4.95
C SER A 30 -18.41 -5.53 -4.01
N LEU A 31 -17.50 -6.33 -3.46
CA LEU A 31 -16.51 -5.90 -2.46
C LEU A 31 -15.07 -5.92 -3.00
N HIS A 32 -14.74 -6.83 -3.90
CA HIS A 32 -13.37 -7.09 -4.36
C HIS A 32 -13.18 -6.71 -5.83
N PHE A 33 -13.56 -5.49 -6.19
CA PHE A 33 -13.44 -4.98 -7.56
C PHE A 33 -12.19 -4.11 -7.81
N LEU A 34 -11.47 -3.71 -6.74
CA LEU A 34 -10.22 -2.94 -6.80
C LEU A 34 -9.06 -3.74 -6.20
N ASP A 35 -7.85 -3.40 -6.60
CA ASP A 35 -6.64 -3.94 -5.99
C ASP A 35 -6.30 -3.15 -4.71
N THR A 36 -5.87 -3.85 -3.66
CA THR A 36 -5.41 -3.25 -2.40
C THR A 36 -3.98 -2.75 -2.53
N ILE A 37 -3.63 -1.68 -1.80
CA ILE A 37 -2.25 -1.15 -1.83
C ILE A 37 -1.21 -2.10 -1.22
N ASP A 38 -1.67 -3.08 -0.44
CA ASP A 38 -0.84 -4.16 0.13
C ASP A 38 -0.30 -5.11 -0.96
N GLU A 39 -0.92 -5.15 -2.15
CA GLU A 39 -0.45 -5.97 -3.27
C GLU A 39 0.71 -5.32 -4.05
N ASP A 40 1.02 -4.04 -3.80
CA ASP A 40 2.14 -3.33 -4.45
C ASP A 40 3.52 -3.78 -3.95
N ILE A 41 3.55 -4.53 -2.85
CA ILE A 41 4.73 -5.08 -2.21
C ILE A 41 5.28 -6.21 -3.09
N PRO A 42 6.49 -6.10 -3.68
CA PRO A 42 7.07 -7.18 -4.46
C PRO A 42 7.29 -8.41 -3.58
N LYS A 43 6.59 -9.50 -3.90
CA LYS A 43 6.68 -10.82 -3.23
C LYS A 43 8.07 -11.51 -3.36
N GLY A 44 9.06 -10.83 -3.94
CA GLY A 44 10.40 -11.34 -4.21
C GLY A 44 11.49 -10.81 -3.27
N MET A 45 11.16 -9.99 -2.26
CA MET A 45 12.13 -9.59 -1.22
C MET A 45 12.23 -10.62 -0.08
N PHE A 46 12.11 -11.90 -0.44
CA PHE A 46 12.49 -13.03 0.41
C PHE A 46 13.76 -13.62 -0.19
N ILE A 47 14.89 -13.18 0.36
CA ILE A 47 16.20 -13.74 0.13
C ILE A 47 16.22 -15.24 0.45
N ASN A 48 16.93 -15.96 -0.40
CA ASN A 48 17.25 -17.38 -0.26
C ASN A 48 17.87 -17.64 1.14
N SER A 49 17.68 -18.86 1.64
CA SER A 49 17.79 -19.34 3.03
C SER A 49 19.11 -19.16 3.80
N GLU A 50 20.00 -18.23 3.44
CA GLU A 50 21.30 -18.05 4.13
C GLU A 50 21.61 -16.63 4.61
N PHE A 51 20.71 -15.66 4.46
CA PHE A 51 20.93 -14.32 5.03
C PHE A 51 19.66 -13.81 5.71
N HIS A 52 19.62 -13.90 7.03
CA HIS A 52 18.55 -13.30 7.82
C HIS A 52 18.87 -11.82 8.04
N ILE A 53 18.26 -10.93 7.24
CA ILE A 53 18.08 -9.55 7.68
C ILE A 53 16.80 -9.52 8.52
N TYR A 54 16.95 -9.67 9.83
CA TYR A 54 15.90 -9.30 10.78
C TYR A 54 15.83 -7.77 10.83
N ILE A 55 14.91 -7.16 10.08
CA ILE A 55 14.52 -5.78 10.37
C ILE A 55 13.40 -5.86 11.39
N SER A 56 13.76 -5.56 12.63
CA SER A 56 12.93 -5.71 13.83
C SER A 56 11.71 -4.81 13.88
N ASP A 57 11.45 -3.97 12.88
CA ASP A 57 10.33 -3.02 12.91
C ASP A 57 9.51 -3.04 11.61
N THR A 58 8.28 -3.49 11.77
CA THR A 58 7.18 -3.62 10.81
C THR A 58 6.71 -2.27 10.21
N SER A 59 7.54 -1.45 9.54
CA SER A 59 7.05 -0.12 9.07
C SER A 59 7.54 0.45 7.75
N ILE A 60 8.32 -0.27 6.94
CA ILE A 60 8.58 0.12 5.55
C ILE A 60 8.30 -1.07 4.64
N MET A 61 7.04 -1.52 4.62
CA MET A 61 6.64 -2.58 3.71
C MET A 61 6.28 -1.96 2.35
N LEU A 62 7.35 -1.68 1.62
CA LEU A 62 7.49 -1.74 0.16
C LEU A 62 6.47 -0.96 -0.68
N GLY A 63 6.52 0.38 -0.55
CA GLY A 63 5.90 1.31 -1.48
C GLY A 63 5.05 2.38 -0.79
N TRP A 64 4.60 2.09 0.44
CA TRP A 64 3.70 2.94 1.20
C TRP A 64 4.15 3.07 2.66
N SER A 65 4.05 4.28 3.21
CA SER A 65 4.28 4.57 4.62
C SER A 65 2.97 5.00 5.27
N VAL A 66 2.58 4.38 6.38
CA VAL A 66 1.38 4.74 7.15
C VAL A 66 1.80 5.51 8.39
N GLN A 67 1.14 6.64 8.64
CA GLN A 67 1.40 7.48 9.79
C GLN A 67 0.09 7.79 10.51
N PHE A 68 0.12 7.74 11.83
CA PHE A 68 -1.00 8.10 12.69
C PHE A 68 -0.68 9.41 13.39
N GLU A 69 -1.62 10.35 13.34
CA GLU A 69 -1.51 11.65 14.01
C GLU A 69 -2.67 11.84 15.00
N ARG A 70 -2.49 12.79 15.94
CA ARG A 70 -3.52 13.24 16.89
C ARG A 70 -4.20 12.09 17.65
N GLY A 71 -3.41 11.17 18.21
CA GLY A 71 -3.96 10.01 18.94
C GLY A 71 -4.74 9.04 18.05
N SER A 72 -4.33 8.89 16.78
CA SER A 72 -5.01 8.10 15.74
C SER A 72 -6.30 8.72 15.19
N GLY A 73 -6.58 9.99 15.48
CA GLY A 73 -7.70 10.73 14.89
C GLY A 73 -7.48 11.14 13.43
N LEU A 74 -6.25 11.03 12.93
CA LEU A 74 -5.93 11.22 11.51
C LEU A 74 -4.94 10.13 11.10
N VAL A 75 -5.19 9.51 9.95
CA VAL A 75 -4.27 8.55 9.35
C VAL A 75 -3.85 9.08 8.00
N GLN A 76 -2.55 9.18 7.79
CA GLN A 76 -1.93 9.57 6.54
C GLN A 76 -1.20 8.37 5.94
N ILE A 77 -1.26 8.23 4.62
CA ILE A 77 -0.51 7.24 3.86
C ILE A 77 0.27 7.98 2.80
N ARG A 78 1.57 7.73 2.70
CA ARG A 78 2.45 8.37 1.74
C ARG A 78 3.07 7.33 0.83
N SER A 79 3.09 7.63 -0.48
CA SER A 79 3.83 6.77 -1.41
C SER A 79 5.32 7.05 -1.25
N LEU A 80 6.10 5.99 -1.14
CA LEU A 80 7.56 6.04 -1.19
C LEU A 80 8.04 6.03 -2.66
N LYS A 81 7.29 5.37 -3.55
CA LYS A 81 7.56 5.28 -4.99
C LYS A 81 7.31 6.58 -5.73
N TRP A 82 6.26 7.28 -5.34
CA TRP A 82 5.89 8.58 -5.92
C TRP A 82 5.99 9.66 -4.84
N PRO A 83 7.17 10.28 -4.65
CA PRO A 83 7.33 11.37 -3.70
C PRO A 83 6.32 12.48 -3.95
N GLY A 84 5.64 12.91 -2.88
CA GLY A 84 4.57 13.92 -2.97
C GLY A 84 3.17 13.36 -3.17
N MET A 85 3.00 12.04 -3.34
CA MET A 85 1.70 11.38 -3.27
C MET A 85 1.33 11.08 -1.81
N ALA A 86 0.21 11.62 -1.36
CA ALA A 86 -0.32 11.37 -0.03
C ALA A 86 -1.84 11.17 -0.03
N PHE A 87 -2.30 10.30 0.85
CA PHE A 87 -3.69 10.04 1.15
C PHE A 87 -3.91 10.31 2.63
N PHE A 88 -5.10 10.76 2.99
CA PHE A 88 -5.49 10.89 4.38
C PHE A 88 -6.93 10.46 4.57
N HIS A 89 -7.23 9.97 5.77
CA HIS A 89 -8.60 9.80 6.22
C HIS A 89 -8.72 10.05 7.72
N ILE A 90 -9.89 10.50 8.14
CA ILE A 90 -10.25 10.69 9.54
C ILE A 90 -11.13 9.50 9.94
N PRO A 91 -10.67 8.60 10.82
CA PRO A 91 -11.46 7.46 11.28
C PRO A 91 -12.83 7.88 11.82
N GLU A 92 -13.81 6.99 11.71
CA GLU A 92 -15.20 7.23 12.18
C GLU A 92 -15.94 8.37 11.44
N THR A 93 -15.38 8.85 10.33
CA THR A 93 -16.02 9.87 9.48
C THR A 93 -15.93 9.48 8.01
N ASN A 94 -16.70 10.15 7.17
CA ASN A 94 -16.59 10.08 5.71
C ASN A 94 -15.59 11.09 5.12
N ARG A 95 -14.69 11.66 5.95
CA ARG A 95 -13.70 12.63 5.51
C ARG A 95 -12.41 11.92 5.13
N TYR A 96 -12.14 11.88 3.84
CA TYR A 96 -10.92 11.35 3.26
C TYR A 96 -10.52 12.18 2.04
N GLY A 97 -9.28 12.06 1.63
CA GLY A 97 -8.78 12.74 0.45
C GLY A 97 -7.42 12.23 0.03
N SER A 98 -7.03 12.58 -1.18
CA SER A 98 -5.70 12.32 -1.71
C SER A 98 -5.19 13.55 -2.44
N LEU A 99 -3.89 13.71 -2.45
CA LEU A 99 -3.22 14.77 -3.17
C LEU A 99 -1.90 14.22 -3.70
N TYR A 100 -1.65 14.52 -4.97
CA TYR A 100 -0.33 14.42 -5.55
C TYR A 100 0.22 15.84 -5.75
N CYS A 101 1.36 16.12 -5.13
CA CYS A 101 2.11 17.35 -5.34
C CYS A 101 3.59 17.00 -5.50
N GLY A 102 4.04 16.85 -6.75
CA GLY A 102 5.41 16.47 -7.07
C GLY A 102 5.73 16.71 -8.54
N VAL A 103 6.96 16.34 -8.92
CA VAL A 103 7.52 16.59 -10.27
C VAL A 103 7.17 15.50 -11.30
N GLY A 104 6.42 14.46 -10.89
CA GLY A 104 6.12 13.31 -11.76
C GLY A 104 7.27 12.30 -11.90
N GLU A 105 8.32 12.42 -11.09
CA GLU A 105 9.47 11.52 -11.13
C GLU A 105 9.30 10.37 -10.12
N GLU A 106 9.55 9.15 -10.60
CA GLU A 106 9.54 7.95 -9.78
C GLU A 106 10.81 7.86 -8.94
N ASN A 107 10.65 7.50 -7.67
CA ASN A 107 11.75 7.20 -6.77
C ASN A 107 12.37 5.83 -7.11
N LYS A 108 13.41 5.84 -7.93
CA LYS A 108 14.22 4.64 -8.27
C LYS A 108 15.09 4.18 -7.11
N ASP A 109 15.21 5.01 -6.10
CA ASP A 109 16.15 4.86 -4.99
C ASP A 109 15.60 4.00 -3.85
N LEU A 110 14.35 3.56 -3.97
CA LEU A 110 13.67 2.70 -3.00
C LEU A 110 14.44 1.44 -2.63
N ALA A 111 15.18 0.85 -3.58
CA ALA A 111 15.92 -0.37 -3.37
C ALA A 111 17.12 -0.21 -2.40
N PHE A 112 17.57 1.02 -2.14
CA PHE A 112 18.73 1.29 -1.30
C PHE A 112 18.42 2.12 -0.05
N MET A 113 17.17 2.56 0.13
CA MET A 113 16.70 3.22 1.35
C MET A 113 16.40 2.21 2.48
N LEU A 114 16.67 0.92 2.26
CA LEU A 114 16.36 -0.23 3.12
C LEU A 114 17.60 -1.04 3.47
#